data_AF-A0A290MVC6-F1
#
_entry.id   AF-A0A290MVC6-F1
#
_cell.length_a   1.000
_cell.length_b   1.000
_cell.length_c   1.000
_cell.angle_alpha   90.00
_cell.angle_beta   90.00
_cell.angle_gamma   90.00
#
_symmetry.space_group_name_H-M   'P 1'
#
loop_
_entity.id
_entity.type
_entity.pdbx_description
1 polymer ?
#
loop_
_entity_poly.entity_id
_entity_poly.type
_entity_poly.pdbx_seq_one_letter_code
_entity_poly.pdbx_strand_id
1 'polypeptide(L)'
;MTTPTRIIFDTDPGIDDAMALLFIEASPALDLIAVTTIFGNADIETTTRNALYLKDRFGLTAPIYKGTDKPLTRPRNPSPTFVHGVNGLGDVELTGLVPAQPEAKPAHQAIIDLARQYPSEVVLCAVGPLTNLALALQADPEVATLLKSVVIMGGAFGVAGKPGNVTPVAEANIWNDPEAADQVFTAPWNLTAVSLDVTTQVVMSPDYMDALAAGGSDACGFLNAISKPYAAFYGERDGVVGCCVHDAAAVAYVIDPTLFTVRRGSVRVVTEGIALGQTCQKAEGELFGPSAWDDQPIQAATVAVDGARLLTLYAQTMAAKYG
;
A
#
# COMPACT_ATOMS: atom_id res chain seq x y z
N MET A 1 -4.85 27.78 4.52
CA MET A 1 -5.20 26.41 4.09
C MET A 1 -3.99 25.89 3.33
N THR A 2 -3.39 24.79 3.76
CA THR A 2 -2.26 24.16 3.08
C THR A 2 -2.76 23.52 1.78
N THR A 3 -1.98 23.64 0.69
CA THR A 3 -2.29 22.97 -0.58
C THR A 3 -2.33 21.45 -0.37
N PRO A 4 -3.37 20.73 -0.85
CA PRO A 4 -3.42 19.27 -0.75
C PRO A 4 -2.20 18.62 -1.42
N THR A 5 -1.75 17.50 -0.87
CA THR A 5 -0.66 16.71 -1.44
C THR A 5 -1.19 15.88 -2.61
N ARG A 6 -0.62 16.07 -3.80
CA ARG A 6 -0.95 15.22 -4.96
C ARG A 6 -0.44 13.82 -4.74
N ILE A 7 -1.32 12.85 -4.90
CA ILE A 7 -1.03 11.43 -4.65
C ILE A 7 -1.41 10.59 -5.87
N ILE A 8 -0.49 9.73 -6.29
CA ILE A 8 -0.79 8.55 -7.11
C ILE A 8 -0.85 7.36 -6.15
N PHE A 9 -1.91 6.57 -6.24
CA PHE A 9 -2.11 5.40 -5.40
C PHE A 9 -1.96 4.11 -6.22
N ASP A 10 -0.89 3.37 -5.99
CA ASP A 10 -0.61 2.08 -6.63
C ASP A 10 -1.05 0.94 -5.70
N THR A 11 -2.02 0.14 -6.13
CA THR A 11 -2.82 -0.73 -5.24
C THR A 11 -3.26 -2.00 -5.96
N ASP A 12 -3.55 -3.05 -5.21
CA ASP A 12 -4.08 -4.32 -5.69
C ASP A 12 -5.42 -4.65 -5.02
N PRO A 13 -6.49 -3.83 -5.22
CA PRO A 13 -7.59 -3.72 -4.29
C PRO A 13 -8.12 -5.01 -3.66
N GLY A 14 -7.57 -5.25 -2.46
CA GLY A 14 -8.04 -6.09 -1.39
C GLY A 14 -8.95 -5.34 -0.41
N ILE A 15 -9.06 -5.86 0.80
CA ILE A 15 -9.99 -5.35 1.83
C ILE A 15 -9.41 -4.08 2.47
N ASP A 16 -8.14 -4.11 2.86
CA ASP A 16 -7.37 -2.99 3.40
C ASP A 16 -7.03 -1.94 2.35
N ASP A 17 -6.77 -2.31 1.09
CA ASP A 17 -6.64 -1.37 -0.01
C ASP A 17 -7.90 -0.51 -0.18
N ALA A 18 -9.08 -1.14 -0.10
CA ALA A 18 -10.36 -0.43 -0.19
C ALA A 18 -10.54 0.56 0.96
N MET A 19 -10.10 0.20 2.18
CA MET A 19 -10.06 1.12 3.32
C MET A 19 -9.13 2.30 3.04
N ALA A 20 -7.92 2.04 2.52
CA ALA A 20 -6.96 3.08 2.19
C ALA A 20 -7.47 4.02 1.08
N LEU A 21 -8.05 3.49 0.01
CA LEU A 21 -8.56 4.27 -1.11
C LEU A 21 -9.71 5.22 -0.69
N LEU A 22 -10.66 4.72 0.13
CA LEU A 22 -11.74 5.57 0.64
C LEU A 22 -11.26 6.57 1.69
N PHE A 23 -10.20 6.24 2.44
CA PHE A 23 -9.54 7.18 3.34
C PHE A 23 -8.82 8.30 2.58
N ILE A 24 -8.18 8.00 1.46
CA ILE A 24 -7.62 9.01 0.56
C ILE A 24 -8.71 9.95 0.05
N GLU A 25 -9.79 9.41 -0.51
CA GLU A 25 -10.92 10.19 -1.06
C GLU A 25 -11.64 11.05 0.01
N ALA A 26 -11.64 10.60 1.27
CA ALA A 26 -12.18 11.36 2.38
C ALA A 26 -11.26 12.48 2.88
N SER A 27 -9.95 12.40 2.60
CA SER A 27 -8.96 13.31 3.16
C SER A 27 -8.83 14.61 2.35
N PRO A 28 -9.20 15.78 2.91
CA PRO A 28 -8.98 17.06 2.22
C PRO A 28 -7.49 17.45 2.15
N ALA A 29 -6.62 16.71 2.84
CA ALA A 29 -5.17 16.91 2.78
C ALA A 29 -4.54 16.27 1.53
N LEU A 30 -5.29 15.44 0.80
CA LEU A 30 -4.81 14.71 -0.37
C LEU A 30 -5.60 15.11 -1.63
N ASP A 31 -4.91 15.11 -2.76
CA ASP A 31 -5.46 15.27 -4.10
C ASP A 31 -5.13 14.00 -4.90
N LEU A 32 -6.07 13.07 -4.98
CA LEU A 32 -5.89 11.78 -5.67
C LEU A 32 -5.96 12.00 -7.18
N ILE A 33 -4.79 12.06 -7.80
CA ILE A 33 -4.67 12.38 -9.23
C ILE A 33 -4.68 11.14 -10.13
N ALA A 34 -4.41 9.95 -9.59
CA ALA A 34 -4.51 8.68 -10.29
C ALA A 34 -4.52 7.49 -9.33
N VAL A 35 -5.16 6.41 -9.77
CA VAL A 35 -5.04 5.08 -9.19
C VAL A 35 -4.38 4.17 -10.22
N THR A 36 -3.34 3.45 -9.84
CA THR A 36 -2.71 2.41 -10.67
C THR A 36 -2.98 1.05 -10.03
N THR A 37 -3.45 0.07 -10.81
CA THR A 37 -3.72 -1.27 -10.28
C THR A 37 -2.56 -2.23 -10.54
N ILE A 38 -2.35 -3.17 -9.62
CA ILE A 38 -1.39 -4.26 -9.76
C ILE A 38 -2.00 -5.60 -9.30
N PHE A 39 -1.35 -6.73 -9.59
CA PHE A 39 -1.68 -8.03 -9.01
C PHE A 39 -1.17 -8.12 -7.56
N GLY A 40 -1.70 -9.06 -6.77
CA GLY A 40 -1.23 -9.35 -5.42
C GLY A 40 -2.30 -10.09 -4.62
N ASN A 41 -3.13 -9.35 -3.89
CA ASN A 41 -4.32 -9.82 -3.18
C ASN A 41 -5.30 -10.57 -4.10
N ALA A 42 -5.36 -10.16 -5.37
CA ALA A 42 -5.99 -10.91 -6.45
C ALA A 42 -5.21 -10.82 -7.78
N ASP A 43 -5.72 -11.45 -8.84
CA ASP A 43 -5.17 -11.21 -10.18
C ASP A 43 -5.49 -9.79 -10.68
N ILE A 44 -4.74 -9.31 -11.68
CA ILE A 44 -4.87 -7.93 -12.17
C ILE A 44 -6.29 -7.59 -12.67
N GLU A 45 -7.01 -8.56 -13.24
CA GLU A 45 -8.38 -8.32 -13.73
C GLU A 45 -9.32 -8.06 -12.55
N THR A 46 -9.17 -8.84 -11.48
CA THR A 46 -9.94 -8.72 -10.25
C THR A 46 -9.61 -7.42 -9.52
N THR A 47 -8.33 -7.09 -9.36
CA THR A 47 -7.91 -5.86 -8.66
C THR A 47 -8.30 -4.60 -9.44
N THR A 48 -8.18 -4.63 -10.77
CA THR A 48 -8.65 -3.53 -11.64
C THR A 48 -10.17 -3.38 -11.59
N ARG A 49 -10.91 -4.48 -11.68
CA ARG A 49 -12.38 -4.48 -11.51
C ARG A 49 -12.77 -3.89 -10.15
N ASN A 50 -12.07 -4.26 -9.08
CA ASN A 50 -12.32 -3.76 -7.73
C ASN A 50 -12.07 -2.25 -7.63
N ALA A 51 -10.95 -1.75 -8.18
CA ALA A 51 -10.70 -0.30 -8.25
C ALA A 51 -11.85 0.44 -8.96
N LEU A 52 -12.29 -0.07 -10.11
CA LEU A 52 -13.36 0.53 -10.91
C LEU A 52 -14.72 0.44 -10.18
N TYR A 53 -14.99 -0.67 -9.51
CA TYR A 53 -16.18 -0.85 -8.69
C TYR A 53 -16.23 0.17 -7.54
N LEU A 54 -15.11 0.33 -6.80
CA LEU A 54 -14.99 1.31 -5.73
C LEU A 54 -15.13 2.74 -6.27
N LYS A 55 -14.52 3.03 -7.41
CA LYS A 55 -14.62 4.30 -8.11
C LYS A 55 -16.08 4.64 -8.43
N ASP A 56 -16.79 3.73 -9.07
CA ASP A 56 -18.16 3.94 -9.52
C ASP A 56 -19.13 4.00 -8.34
N ARG A 57 -18.96 3.14 -7.32
CA ARG A 57 -19.83 3.10 -6.14
C ARG A 57 -19.72 4.36 -5.28
N PHE A 58 -18.50 4.86 -5.08
CA PHE A 58 -18.23 5.96 -4.15
C PHE A 58 -17.91 7.29 -4.85
N GLY A 59 -18.03 7.34 -6.17
CA GLY A 59 -17.94 8.58 -6.96
C GLY A 59 -16.52 9.15 -7.06
N LEU A 60 -15.49 8.31 -7.00
CA LEU A 60 -14.11 8.78 -7.13
C LEU A 60 -13.87 9.33 -8.53
N THR A 61 -13.15 10.45 -8.62
CA THR A 61 -12.90 11.12 -9.91
C THR A 61 -11.59 10.68 -10.56
N ALA A 62 -10.60 10.25 -9.76
CA ALA A 62 -9.28 9.85 -10.23
C ALA A 62 -9.34 8.79 -11.34
N PRO A 63 -8.57 8.94 -12.44
CA PRO A 63 -8.46 7.93 -13.48
C PRO A 63 -7.80 6.66 -12.93
N ILE A 64 -8.23 5.50 -13.44
CA ILE A 64 -7.67 4.19 -13.10
C ILE A 64 -6.86 3.68 -14.28
N TYR A 65 -5.59 3.38 -14.05
CA TYR A 65 -4.68 2.81 -15.03
C TYR A 65 -4.34 1.36 -14.66
N LYS A 66 -4.54 0.44 -15.60
CA LYS A 66 -4.23 -0.97 -15.38
C LYS A 66 -2.73 -1.23 -15.48
N GLY A 67 -2.17 -1.93 -14.48
CA GLY A 67 -0.78 -2.36 -14.47
C GLY A 67 -0.54 -3.73 -15.10
N THR A 68 0.61 -4.30 -14.77
CA THR A 68 1.01 -5.63 -15.25
C THR A 68 0.31 -6.76 -14.50
N ASP A 69 0.24 -7.94 -15.11
CA ASP A 69 -0.42 -9.13 -14.57
C ASP A 69 0.50 -10.07 -13.81
N LYS A 70 1.80 -9.79 -13.78
CA LYS A 70 2.82 -10.68 -13.21
C LYS A 70 4.09 -9.93 -12.76
N PRO A 71 4.92 -10.56 -11.91
CA PRO A 71 6.23 -10.06 -11.52
C PRO A 71 7.18 -9.88 -12.72
N LEU A 72 8.24 -9.11 -12.54
CA LEU A 72 9.22 -8.80 -13.60
C LEU A 72 9.80 -10.06 -14.28
N THR A 73 10.28 -11.01 -13.48
CA THR A 73 11.07 -12.15 -13.97
C THR A 73 10.49 -13.50 -13.56
N ARG A 74 9.48 -13.52 -12.68
CA ARG A 74 8.92 -14.72 -12.06
C ARG A 74 7.48 -14.99 -12.48
N PRO A 75 7.02 -16.26 -12.41
CA PRO A 75 5.60 -16.54 -12.49
C PRO A 75 4.87 -15.92 -11.30
N ARG A 76 3.65 -15.43 -11.53
CA ARG A 76 2.78 -14.92 -10.47
C ARG A 76 2.40 -16.05 -9.52
N ASN A 77 2.44 -15.78 -8.21
CA ASN A 77 1.91 -16.68 -7.20
C ASN A 77 0.36 -16.69 -7.22
N PRO A 78 -0.28 -17.77 -6.73
CA PRO A 78 -1.73 -17.79 -6.54
C PRO A 78 -2.19 -16.69 -5.58
N SER A 79 -3.36 -16.13 -5.84
CA SER A 79 -3.96 -15.10 -5.00
C SER A 79 -4.34 -15.67 -3.61
N PRO A 80 -4.14 -14.93 -2.51
CA PRO A 80 -4.49 -15.36 -1.16
C PRO A 80 -6.00 -15.23 -0.88
N THR A 81 -6.84 -16.03 -1.57
CA THR A 81 -8.31 -15.94 -1.46
C THR A 81 -8.84 -16.23 -0.06
N PHE A 82 -8.07 -16.90 0.80
CA PHE A 82 -8.40 -17.13 2.21
C PHE A 82 -8.29 -15.86 3.07
N VAL A 83 -7.65 -14.80 2.57
CA VAL A 83 -7.49 -13.50 3.25
C VAL A 83 -8.52 -12.49 2.74
N HIS A 84 -8.60 -12.32 1.41
CA HIS A 84 -9.41 -11.27 0.77
C HIS A 84 -10.69 -11.78 0.10
N GLY A 85 -10.97 -13.09 0.15
CA GLY A 85 -12.05 -13.71 -0.61
C GLY A 85 -11.68 -13.96 -2.07
N VAL A 86 -12.54 -14.66 -2.80
CA VAL A 86 -12.38 -14.94 -4.23
C VAL A 86 -12.54 -13.65 -5.04
N ASN A 87 -13.44 -12.76 -4.63
CA ASN A 87 -13.60 -11.46 -5.29
C ASN A 87 -12.60 -10.39 -4.82
N GLY A 88 -11.73 -10.67 -3.84
CA GLY A 88 -10.78 -9.70 -3.28
C GLY A 88 -11.40 -8.65 -2.34
N LEU A 89 -12.72 -8.63 -2.15
CA LEU A 89 -13.45 -7.70 -1.28
C LEU A 89 -14.29 -8.46 -0.23
N GLY A 90 -13.72 -9.52 0.34
CA GLY A 90 -14.35 -10.29 1.41
C GLY A 90 -15.59 -11.07 0.98
N ASP A 91 -15.72 -11.35 -0.32
CA ASP A 91 -16.86 -12.07 -0.93
C ASP A 91 -18.23 -11.44 -0.66
N VAL A 92 -18.26 -10.14 -0.38
CA VAL A 92 -19.50 -9.37 -0.36
C VAL A 92 -20.09 -9.30 -1.78
N GLU A 93 -21.42 -9.22 -1.88
CA GLU A 93 -22.09 -9.13 -3.17
C GLU A 93 -21.74 -7.79 -3.87
N LEU A 94 -21.11 -7.88 -5.04
CA LEU A 94 -20.78 -6.72 -5.87
C LEU A 94 -21.95 -6.45 -6.82
N THR A 95 -22.93 -5.67 -6.35
CA THR A 95 -24.15 -5.37 -7.12
C THR A 95 -24.02 -4.12 -7.99
N GLY A 96 -24.81 -4.08 -9.05
CA GLY A 96 -25.33 -2.82 -9.62
C GLY A 96 -24.42 -2.00 -10.52
N LEU A 97 -23.19 -2.41 -10.80
CA LEU A 97 -22.25 -1.61 -11.58
C LEU A 97 -21.62 -2.42 -12.72
N VAL A 98 -21.74 -1.94 -13.94
CA VAL A 98 -20.87 -2.33 -15.06
C VAL A 98 -19.68 -1.39 -14.95
N PRO A 99 -18.52 -1.85 -14.44
CA PRO A 99 -17.42 -0.94 -14.17
C PRO A 99 -16.97 -0.27 -15.47
N ALA A 100 -16.67 1.03 -15.41
CA ALA A 100 -16.03 1.72 -16.53
C ALA A 100 -14.78 0.95 -17.01
N GLN A 101 -14.34 1.16 -18.25
CA GLN A 101 -13.04 0.61 -18.65
C GLN A 101 -11.92 1.44 -17.99
N PRO A 102 -10.80 0.80 -17.60
CA PRO A 102 -9.63 1.56 -17.18
C PRO A 102 -9.10 2.39 -18.36
N GLU A 103 -8.31 3.40 -18.05
CA GLU A 103 -7.58 4.15 -19.06
C GLU A 103 -6.71 3.23 -19.90
N ALA A 104 -6.63 3.49 -21.21
CA ALA A 104 -5.90 2.62 -22.15
C ALA A 104 -4.37 2.62 -21.93
N LYS A 105 -3.86 3.64 -21.23
CA LYS A 105 -2.44 3.80 -20.93
C LYS A 105 -2.03 2.84 -19.80
N PRO A 106 -0.88 2.14 -19.91
CA PRO A 106 -0.42 1.27 -18.83
C PRO A 106 0.00 2.08 -17.59
N ALA A 107 -0.19 1.50 -16.40
CA ALA A 107 0.10 2.14 -15.11
C ALA A 107 1.49 2.77 -15.01
N HIS A 108 2.55 2.05 -15.37
CA HIS A 108 3.92 2.57 -15.28
C HIS A 108 4.13 3.84 -16.13
N GLN A 109 3.50 3.91 -17.31
CA GLN A 109 3.56 5.10 -18.15
C GLN A 109 2.77 6.26 -17.55
N ALA A 110 1.62 5.98 -16.93
CA ALA A 110 0.87 7.01 -16.21
C ALA A 110 1.67 7.61 -15.05
N ILE A 111 2.42 6.79 -14.30
CA ILE A 111 3.33 7.25 -13.24
C ILE A 111 4.38 8.22 -13.81
N ILE A 112 5.04 7.84 -14.90
CA ILE A 112 6.06 8.68 -15.57
C ILE A 112 5.45 10.01 -16.03
N ASP A 113 4.33 9.95 -16.74
CA ASP A 113 3.68 11.13 -17.32
C ASP A 113 3.26 12.12 -16.23
N LEU A 114 2.66 11.63 -15.14
CA LEU A 114 2.21 12.47 -14.02
C LEU A 114 3.40 13.05 -13.23
N ALA A 115 4.47 12.27 -13.03
CA ALA A 115 5.69 12.77 -12.40
C ALA A 115 6.35 13.89 -13.24
N ARG A 116 6.34 13.77 -14.57
CA ARG A 116 6.84 14.81 -15.50
C ARG A 116 5.92 16.02 -15.57
N GLN A 117 4.61 15.81 -15.48
CA GLN A 117 3.62 16.88 -15.48
C GLN A 117 3.70 17.73 -14.19
N TYR A 118 4.00 17.11 -13.06
CA TYR A 118 4.02 17.74 -11.73
C TYR A 118 5.33 17.43 -10.97
N PRO A 119 6.49 17.90 -11.49
CA PRO A 119 7.79 17.54 -10.93
C PRO A 119 7.93 18.04 -9.49
N SER A 120 8.39 17.14 -8.62
CA SER A 120 8.57 17.31 -7.18
C SER A 120 7.30 17.64 -6.38
N GLU A 121 6.11 17.45 -6.98
CA GLU A 121 4.82 17.70 -6.32
C GLU A 121 4.05 16.42 -5.99
N VAL A 122 4.34 15.31 -6.69
CA VAL A 122 3.61 14.04 -6.57
C VAL A 122 4.23 13.12 -5.53
N VAL A 123 3.41 12.63 -4.61
CA VAL A 123 3.73 11.48 -3.76
C VAL A 123 3.19 10.22 -4.42
N LEU A 124 4.04 9.23 -4.64
CA LEU A 124 3.61 7.90 -5.09
C LEU A 124 3.46 7.00 -3.86
N CYS A 125 2.23 6.62 -3.54
CA CYS A 125 1.91 5.72 -2.45
C CYS A 125 1.58 4.34 -3.01
N ALA A 126 2.47 3.37 -2.82
CA ALA A 126 2.32 2.01 -3.33
C ALA A 126 2.02 1.02 -2.21
N VAL A 127 0.89 0.34 -2.26
CA VAL A 127 0.43 -0.60 -1.23
C VAL A 127 0.26 -2.02 -1.74
N GLY A 128 0.65 -2.27 -3.01
CA GLY A 128 0.77 -3.60 -3.58
C GLY A 128 2.20 -3.95 -4.01
N PRO A 129 2.40 -5.07 -4.74
CA PRO A 129 3.68 -5.42 -5.34
C PRO A 129 4.27 -4.31 -6.21
N LEU A 130 5.57 -4.04 -6.03
CA LEU A 130 6.23 -2.83 -6.55
C LEU A 130 6.57 -2.88 -8.06
N THR A 131 5.90 -3.76 -8.81
CA THR A 131 6.21 -4.05 -10.22
C THR A 131 5.96 -2.86 -11.12
N ASN A 132 4.85 -2.13 -10.93
CA ASN A 132 4.56 -0.92 -11.72
C ASN A 132 5.65 0.14 -11.54
N LEU A 133 6.16 0.29 -10.31
CA LEU A 133 7.23 1.22 -9.96
C LEU A 133 8.55 0.82 -10.62
N ALA A 134 8.92 -0.46 -10.55
CA ALA A 134 10.13 -0.96 -11.20
C ALA A 134 10.06 -0.85 -12.72
N LEU A 135 8.90 -1.11 -13.34
CA LEU A 135 8.69 -0.87 -14.77
C LEU A 135 8.80 0.62 -15.14
N ALA A 136 8.31 1.52 -14.28
CA ALA A 136 8.48 2.95 -14.49
C ALA A 136 9.97 3.36 -14.44
N LEU A 137 10.73 2.84 -13.47
CA LEU A 137 12.19 3.04 -13.37
C LEU A 137 12.95 2.50 -14.59
N GLN A 138 12.56 1.31 -15.09
CA GLN A 138 13.21 0.70 -16.26
C GLN A 138 12.93 1.48 -17.54
N ALA A 139 11.72 2.01 -17.69
CA ALA A 139 11.33 2.79 -18.85
C ALA A 139 11.90 4.22 -18.81
N ASP A 140 11.95 4.83 -17.63
CA ASP A 140 12.43 6.20 -17.43
C ASP A 140 13.11 6.36 -16.05
N PRO A 141 14.42 6.12 -15.94
CA PRO A 141 15.14 6.22 -14.67
C PRO A 141 15.07 7.61 -14.01
N GLU A 142 14.84 8.68 -14.78
CA GLU A 142 14.72 10.04 -14.23
C GLU A 142 13.47 10.21 -13.38
N VAL A 143 12.45 9.35 -13.53
CA VAL A 143 11.20 9.40 -12.75
C VAL A 143 11.46 9.43 -11.25
N ALA A 144 12.53 8.77 -10.78
CA ALA A 144 12.93 8.76 -9.38
C ALA A 144 13.25 10.16 -8.83
N THR A 145 13.80 11.03 -9.68
CA THR A 145 14.16 12.40 -9.31
C THR A 145 13.00 13.39 -9.43
N LEU A 146 11.93 12.99 -10.13
CA LEU A 146 10.76 13.82 -10.39
C LEU A 146 9.65 13.64 -9.35
N LEU A 147 9.59 12.51 -8.66
CA LEU A 147 8.63 12.33 -7.57
C LEU A 147 9.06 13.12 -6.33
N LYS A 148 8.11 13.69 -5.60
CA LYS A 148 8.36 14.35 -4.31
C LYS A 148 8.87 13.35 -3.27
N SER A 149 8.22 12.20 -3.23
CA SER A 149 8.56 11.06 -2.38
C SER A 149 7.81 9.82 -2.82
N VAL A 150 8.34 8.66 -2.44
CA VAL A 150 7.68 7.37 -2.56
C VAL A 150 7.37 6.86 -1.15
N VAL A 151 6.14 6.44 -0.91
CA VAL A 151 5.73 5.78 0.33
C VAL A 151 5.24 4.41 -0.05
N ILE A 152 5.77 3.37 0.57
CA ILE A 152 5.33 2.00 0.30
C ILE A 152 4.72 1.37 1.56
N MET A 153 3.65 0.60 1.42
CA MET A 153 3.29 -0.42 2.40
C MET A 153 4.01 -1.70 2.02
N GLY A 154 4.97 -2.12 2.84
CA GLY A 154 5.69 -3.36 2.56
C GLY A 154 6.95 -3.55 3.37
N GLY A 155 7.40 -4.80 3.40
CA GLY A 155 8.58 -5.23 4.12
C GLY A 155 8.33 -5.64 5.57
N ALA A 156 9.30 -6.37 6.09
CA ALA A 156 9.41 -6.76 7.49
C ALA A 156 10.89 -6.65 7.88
N PHE A 157 11.23 -5.60 8.62
CA PHE A 157 12.62 -5.27 8.95
C PHE A 157 13.12 -5.94 10.24
N GLY A 158 12.29 -6.78 10.86
CA GLY A 158 12.58 -7.49 12.10
C GLY A 158 12.65 -6.58 13.33
N VAL A 159 12.22 -5.33 13.19
CA VAL A 159 12.08 -4.37 14.28
C VAL A 159 10.91 -4.81 15.15
N ALA A 160 11.06 -4.66 16.47
CA ALA A 160 10.11 -5.19 17.45
C ALA A 160 9.84 -6.71 17.35
N GLY A 161 10.72 -7.47 16.69
CA GLY A 161 10.60 -8.93 16.56
C GLY A 161 9.46 -9.39 15.65
N LYS A 162 8.97 -8.53 14.75
CA LYS A 162 7.88 -8.86 13.83
C LYS A 162 8.39 -9.70 12.64
N PRO A 163 7.79 -10.88 12.38
CA PRO A 163 8.14 -11.70 11.23
C PRO A 163 7.45 -11.19 9.95
N GLY A 164 7.76 -11.84 8.82
CA GLY A 164 6.94 -11.73 7.61
C GLY A 164 5.54 -12.34 7.78
N ASN A 165 4.65 -12.06 6.82
CA ASN A 165 3.26 -12.56 6.80
C ASN A 165 3.00 -13.63 5.72
N VAL A 166 3.93 -13.82 4.77
CA VAL A 166 3.89 -14.92 3.78
C VAL A 166 4.87 -16.02 4.14
N THR A 167 6.10 -15.63 4.45
CA THR A 167 7.12 -16.53 5.02
C THR A 167 7.58 -15.94 6.36
N PRO A 168 8.36 -16.68 7.17
CA PRO A 168 8.88 -16.12 8.43
C PRO A 168 9.66 -14.81 8.27
N VAL A 169 10.17 -14.50 7.06
CA VAL A 169 11.02 -13.33 6.80
C VAL A 169 10.48 -12.37 5.75
N ALA A 170 9.45 -12.75 5.00
CA ALA A 170 8.98 -11.98 3.86
C ALA A 170 7.53 -11.49 4.03
N GLU A 171 7.36 -10.22 3.73
CA GLU A 171 6.06 -9.55 3.62
C GLU A 171 5.50 -9.74 2.19
N ALA A 172 4.18 -9.84 2.07
CA ALA A 172 3.45 -10.18 0.84
C ALA A 172 3.80 -9.33 -0.39
N ASN A 173 3.79 -8.00 -0.29
CA ASN A 173 4.05 -7.10 -1.40
C ASN A 173 5.48 -7.25 -1.92
N ILE A 174 6.45 -7.34 -1.00
CA ILE A 174 7.85 -7.57 -1.35
C ILE A 174 8.05 -9.00 -1.88
N TRP A 175 7.39 -10.00 -1.30
CA TRP A 175 7.53 -11.41 -1.69
C TRP A 175 6.94 -11.70 -3.07
N ASN A 176 5.89 -10.97 -3.47
CA ASN A 176 5.25 -11.14 -4.77
C ASN A 176 6.14 -10.69 -5.93
N ASP A 177 6.99 -9.67 -5.75
CA ASP A 177 8.03 -9.31 -6.73
C ASP A 177 9.30 -8.78 -6.04
N PRO A 178 10.17 -9.68 -5.55
CA PRO A 178 11.39 -9.29 -4.83
C PRO A 178 12.39 -8.55 -5.73
N GLU A 179 12.44 -8.88 -7.02
CA GLU A 179 13.27 -8.19 -8.00
C GLU A 179 12.84 -6.74 -8.21
N ALA A 180 11.54 -6.50 -8.36
CA ALA A 180 11.00 -5.14 -8.44
C ALA A 180 11.29 -4.38 -7.14
N ALA A 181 11.10 -5.03 -5.99
CA ALA A 181 11.36 -4.41 -4.70
C ALA A 181 12.84 -4.02 -4.53
N ASP A 182 13.80 -4.87 -4.89
CA ASP A 182 15.23 -4.52 -4.80
C ASP A 182 15.57 -3.32 -5.71
N GLN A 183 15.03 -3.28 -6.93
CA GLN A 183 15.18 -2.13 -7.83
C GLN A 183 14.58 -0.85 -7.22
N VAL A 184 13.40 -0.97 -6.58
CA VAL A 184 12.71 0.17 -5.99
C VAL A 184 13.43 0.70 -4.75
N PHE A 185 13.93 -0.16 -3.87
CA PHE A 185 14.70 0.29 -2.71
C PHE A 185 16.05 0.91 -3.08
N THR A 186 16.66 0.47 -4.19
CA THR A 186 17.98 0.93 -4.64
C THR A 186 17.93 2.10 -5.64
N ALA A 187 16.72 2.57 -5.99
CA ALA A 187 16.54 3.75 -6.85
C ALA A 187 16.75 5.08 -6.10
N PRO A 188 17.21 6.14 -6.79
CA PRO A 188 17.59 7.42 -6.17
C PRO A 188 16.39 8.35 -5.89
N TRP A 189 15.31 7.84 -5.31
CA TRP A 189 14.18 8.62 -4.80
C TRP A 189 14.16 8.67 -3.27
N ASN A 190 13.36 9.57 -2.71
CA ASN A 190 13.09 9.63 -1.28
C ASN A 190 11.99 8.61 -0.91
N LEU A 191 12.38 7.41 -0.47
CA LEU A 191 11.44 6.33 -0.13
C LEU A 191 11.31 6.12 1.38
N THR A 192 10.06 5.98 1.84
CA THR A 192 9.74 5.45 3.17
C THR A 192 8.92 4.16 3.06
N ALA A 193 9.39 3.10 3.70
CA ALA A 193 8.63 1.86 3.90
C ALA A 193 7.85 1.90 5.22
N VAL A 194 6.53 1.76 5.10
CA VAL A 194 5.58 1.56 6.20
C VAL A 194 5.36 0.04 6.31
N SER A 195 6.14 -0.58 7.19
CA SER A 195 6.32 -2.04 7.22
C SER A 195 5.46 -2.75 8.25
N LEU A 196 5.42 -4.09 8.18
CA LEU A 196 4.73 -4.94 9.17
C LEU A 196 5.18 -4.68 10.61
N ASP A 197 6.41 -4.19 10.79
CA ASP A 197 6.97 -3.81 12.08
C ASP A 197 6.05 -2.84 12.83
N VAL A 198 5.36 -1.94 12.13
CA VAL A 198 4.44 -0.96 12.74
C VAL A 198 2.97 -1.21 12.40
N THR A 199 2.63 -1.67 11.19
CA THR A 199 1.22 -1.78 10.77
C THR A 199 0.46 -2.82 11.58
N THR A 200 1.14 -3.89 12.01
CA THR A 200 0.58 -4.95 12.86
C THR A 200 0.35 -4.50 14.32
N GLN A 201 0.79 -3.30 14.68
CA GLN A 201 0.55 -2.72 16.01
C GLN A 201 -0.75 -1.91 16.07
N VAL A 202 -1.32 -1.58 14.91
CA VAL A 202 -2.55 -0.77 14.82
C VAL A 202 -3.68 -1.67 14.34
N VAL A 203 -4.70 -1.82 15.17
CA VAL A 203 -5.82 -2.73 14.94
C VAL A 203 -7.12 -1.95 14.96
N MET A 204 -7.91 -2.08 13.90
CA MET A 204 -9.31 -1.67 13.88
C MET A 204 -10.15 -2.80 14.46
N SER A 205 -10.59 -2.64 15.71
CA SER A 205 -11.46 -3.62 16.37
C SER A 205 -12.86 -3.66 15.72
N PRO A 206 -13.64 -4.73 15.96
CA PRO A 206 -15.04 -4.78 15.53
C PRO A 206 -15.84 -3.57 16.05
N ASP A 207 -15.69 -3.22 17.33
CA ASP A 207 -16.35 -2.05 17.92
C ASP A 207 -15.98 -0.74 17.22
N TYR A 208 -14.71 -0.60 16.82
CA TYR A 208 -14.24 0.56 16.06
C TYR A 208 -14.91 0.62 14.67
N MET A 209 -14.99 -0.50 13.96
CA MET A 209 -15.63 -0.58 12.65
C MET A 209 -17.14 -0.37 12.72
N ASP A 210 -17.80 -0.90 13.76
CA ASP A 210 -19.23 -0.67 14.02
C ASP A 210 -19.49 0.80 14.35
N ALA A 211 -18.63 1.44 15.14
CA ALA A 211 -18.73 2.87 15.44
C ALA A 211 -18.57 3.74 14.18
N LEU A 212 -17.63 3.39 13.28
CA LEU A 212 -17.50 4.06 11.98
C LEU A 212 -18.75 3.92 11.12
N ALA A 213 -19.38 2.74 11.12
CA ALA A 213 -20.58 2.47 10.34
C ALA A 213 -21.87 3.04 10.95
N ALA A 214 -21.87 3.40 12.23
CA ALA A 214 -23.06 3.87 12.94
C ALA A 214 -23.67 5.16 12.37
N GLY A 215 -22.88 5.97 11.64
CA GLY A 215 -23.36 7.15 10.91
C GLY A 215 -24.29 6.82 9.73
N GLY A 216 -24.34 5.55 9.29
CA GLY A 216 -25.26 5.09 8.26
C GLY A 216 -24.85 5.39 6.82
N SER A 217 -23.62 5.83 6.58
CA SER A 217 -23.12 6.02 5.21
C SER A 217 -22.81 4.71 4.51
N ASP A 218 -23.03 4.72 3.19
CA ASP A 218 -22.75 3.54 2.35
C ASP A 218 -21.27 3.15 2.39
N ALA A 219 -20.36 4.13 2.38
CA ALA A 219 -18.92 3.89 2.44
C ALA A 219 -18.49 3.19 3.73
N CYS A 220 -18.86 3.73 4.90
CA CYS A 220 -18.49 3.11 6.18
C CYS A 220 -19.21 1.77 6.39
N GLY A 221 -20.47 1.65 5.96
CA GLY A 221 -21.21 0.39 5.99
C GLY A 221 -20.56 -0.70 5.13
N PHE A 222 -20.11 -0.35 3.93
CA PHE A 222 -19.36 -1.24 3.05
C PHE A 222 -18.02 -1.66 3.66
N LEU A 223 -17.23 -0.71 4.17
CA LEU A 223 -15.95 -1.01 4.81
C LEU A 223 -16.13 -1.93 6.03
N ASN A 224 -17.17 -1.72 6.84
CA ASN A 224 -17.50 -2.61 7.96
C ASN A 224 -17.97 -3.99 7.48
N ALA A 225 -18.63 -4.09 6.32
CA ALA A 225 -19.03 -5.38 5.77
C ALA A 225 -17.81 -6.20 5.30
N ILE A 226 -16.90 -5.58 4.55
CA ILE A 226 -15.70 -6.27 4.04
C ILE A 226 -14.64 -6.54 5.13
N SER A 227 -14.62 -5.77 6.22
CA SER A 227 -13.65 -5.97 7.31
C SER A 227 -13.90 -7.25 8.12
N LYS A 228 -15.15 -7.73 8.19
CA LYS A 228 -15.55 -8.90 8.99
C LYS A 228 -14.80 -10.19 8.62
N PRO A 229 -14.78 -10.64 7.35
CA PRO A 229 -13.98 -11.82 6.97
C PRO A 229 -12.49 -11.61 7.22
N TYR A 230 -11.98 -10.38 7.03
CA TYR A 230 -10.57 -10.07 7.29
C TYR A 230 -10.21 -10.14 8.78
N ALA A 231 -11.10 -9.64 9.65
CA ALA A 231 -10.94 -9.76 11.09
C ALA A 231 -11.05 -11.20 11.58
N ALA A 232 -11.90 -12.04 10.95
CA ALA A 232 -11.97 -13.46 11.25
C ALA A 232 -10.65 -14.18 10.93
N PHE A 233 -10.04 -13.90 9.77
CA PHE A 233 -8.72 -14.40 9.41
C PHE A 233 -7.65 -14.05 10.46
N TYR A 234 -7.59 -12.78 10.88
CA TYR A 234 -6.65 -12.33 11.92
C TYR A 234 -6.90 -13.00 13.28
N GLY A 235 -8.17 -13.20 13.66
CA GLY A 235 -8.54 -13.90 14.87
C GLY A 235 -8.09 -15.37 14.88
N GLU A 236 -8.27 -16.08 13.76
CA GLU A 236 -7.88 -17.48 13.61
C GLU A 236 -6.37 -17.69 13.54
N ARG A 237 -5.65 -16.84 12.78
CA ARG A 237 -4.21 -17.00 12.56
C ARG A 237 -3.37 -16.46 13.71
N ASP A 238 -3.70 -15.26 14.18
CA ASP A 238 -2.82 -14.46 15.04
C ASP A 238 -3.42 -14.16 16.43
N GLY A 239 -4.68 -14.53 16.67
CA GLY A 239 -5.40 -14.20 17.90
C GLY A 239 -5.73 -12.72 18.05
N VAL A 240 -5.71 -11.96 16.95
CA VAL A 240 -6.00 -10.52 16.92
C VAL A 240 -7.50 -10.29 16.82
N VAL A 241 -8.04 -9.42 17.67
CA VAL A 241 -9.47 -9.04 17.65
C VAL A 241 -9.67 -7.80 16.79
N GLY A 242 -9.89 -8.00 15.49
CA GLY A 242 -10.04 -6.93 14.50
C GLY A 242 -9.15 -7.16 13.27
N CYS A 243 -8.97 -6.13 12.45
CA CYS A 243 -8.04 -6.15 11.33
C CYS A 243 -6.87 -5.19 11.53
N CYS A 244 -5.68 -5.62 11.13
CA CYS A 244 -4.49 -4.77 11.13
C CYS A 244 -4.59 -3.67 10.06
N VAL A 245 -4.06 -2.49 10.34
CA VAL A 245 -4.11 -1.32 9.46
C VAL A 245 -2.83 -1.25 8.62
N HIS A 246 -2.79 -1.98 7.51
CA HIS A 246 -1.65 -2.01 6.60
C HIS A 246 -1.64 -0.77 5.69
N ASP A 247 -2.47 -0.76 4.66
CA ASP A 247 -2.40 0.22 3.58
C ASP A 247 -2.82 1.61 4.03
N ALA A 248 -3.84 1.67 4.88
CA ALA A 248 -4.29 2.93 5.47
C ALA A 248 -3.24 3.56 6.40
N ALA A 249 -2.26 2.78 6.91
CA ALA A 249 -1.13 3.36 7.65
C ALA A 249 -0.12 4.01 6.70
N ALA A 250 0.08 3.50 5.49
CA ALA A 250 0.88 4.19 4.48
C ALA A 250 0.24 5.51 4.06
N VAL A 251 -1.08 5.53 3.87
CA VAL A 251 -1.84 6.77 3.62
C VAL A 251 -1.73 7.73 4.82
N ALA A 252 -1.87 7.24 6.04
CA ALA A 252 -1.71 8.05 7.25
C ALA A 252 -0.30 8.66 7.35
N TYR A 253 0.73 7.94 6.92
CA TYR A 253 2.10 8.48 6.85
C TYR A 253 2.20 9.64 5.86
N VAL A 254 1.53 9.56 4.70
CA VAL A 254 1.50 10.67 3.72
C VAL A 254 0.80 11.90 4.33
N ILE A 255 -0.28 11.71 5.07
CA ILE A 255 -1.06 12.80 5.69
C ILE A 255 -0.32 13.44 6.87
N ASP A 256 0.18 12.62 7.79
CA ASP A 256 0.88 13.07 9.00
C ASP A 256 2.07 12.12 9.32
N PRO A 257 3.27 12.40 8.78
CA PRO A 257 4.47 11.63 9.09
C PRO A 257 4.84 11.62 10.58
N THR A 258 4.33 12.58 11.38
CA THR A 258 4.64 12.68 12.82
C THR A 258 3.98 11.59 13.66
N LEU A 259 3.07 10.82 13.07
CA LEU A 259 2.51 9.62 13.67
C LEU A 259 3.55 8.48 13.78
N PHE A 260 4.66 8.59 13.06
CA PHE A 260 5.64 7.51 12.94
C PHE A 260 7.04 7.96 13.36
N THR A 261 7.80 7.01 13.88
CA THR A 261 9.27 7.13 13.98
C THR A 261 9.89 6.30 12.86
N VAL A 262 10.92 6.83 12.21
CA VAL A 262 11.62 6.14 11.12
C VAL A 262 13.09 5.89 11.47
N ARG A 263 13.62 4.78 10.97
CA ARG A 263 15.05 4.48 10.92
C ARG A 263 15.52 4.58 9.48
N ARG A 264 16.59 5.35 9.27
CA ARG A 264 17.20 5.57 7.96
C ARG A 264 18.32 4.57 7.72
N GLY A 265 18.50 4.17 6.48
CA GLY A 265 19.53 3.22 6.08
C GLY A 265 19.36 2.73 4.65
N SER A 266 20.43 2.16 4.11
CA SER A 266 20.37 1.47 2.82
C SER A 266 19.58 0.17 2.97
N VAL A 267 18.77 -0.17 1.97
CA VAL A 267 17.91 -1.36 1.99
C VAL A 267 18.24 -2.25 0.79
N ARG A 268 18.28 -3.56 1.02
CA ARG A 268 18.37 -4.59 -0.02
C ARG A 268 17.28 -5.62 0.20
N VAL A 269 16.82 -6.22 -0.89
CA VAL A 269 15.84 -7.30 -0.86
C VAL A 269 16.49 -8.58 -1.33
N VAL A 270 16.29 -9.65 -0.57
CA VAL A 270 16.79 -10.98 -0.96
C VAL A 270 15.93 -11.51 -2.10
N THR A 271 16.54 -11.76 -3.26
CA THR A 271 15.85 -12.24 -4.47
C THR A 271 15.97 -13.75 -4.68
N GLU A 272 16.66 -14.49 -3.81
CA GLU A 272 16.87 -15.94 -3.98
C GLU A 272 16.90 -16.70 -2.66
N GLY A 273 16.74 -18.02 -2.74
CA GLY A 273 16.87 -18.93 -1.59
C GLY A 273 15.71 -18.86 -0.59
N ILE A 274 15.94 -19.40 0.61
CA ILE A 274 14.89 -19.54 1.66
C ILE A 274 14.43 -18.20 2.23
N ALA A 275 15.23 -17.15 2.03
CA ALA A 275 14.95 -15.80 2.51
C ALA A 275 14.37 -14.89 1.42
N LEU A 276 13.90 -15.45 0.30
CA LEU A 276 13.24 -14.71 -0.79
C LEU A 276 12.22 -13.70 -0.24
N GLY A 277 12.35 -12.44 -0.62
CA GLY A 277 11.48 -11.33 -0.21
C GLY A 277 11.85 -10.69 1.14
N GLN A 278 12.91 -11.14 1.81
CA GLN A 278 13.37 -10.50 3.05
C GLN A 278 13.92 -9.09 2.77
N THR A 279 13.38 -8.10 3.47
CA THR A 279 13.88 -6.71 3.47
C THR A 279 14.94 -6.54 4.53
N CYS A 280 16.17 -6.22 4.10
CA CYS A 280 17.31 -6.11 4.98
C CYS A 280 17.84 -4.66 4.94
N GLN A 281 17.79 -3.96 6.09
CA GLN A 281 18.28 -2.60 6.21
C GLN A 281 19.62 -2.56 6.94
N LYS A 282 20.60 -1.87 6.37
CA LYS A 282 21.82 -1.41 7.05
C LYS A 282 21.55 0.00 7.57
N ALA A 283 21.41 0.16 8.88
CA ALA A 283 21.04 1.46 9.45
C ALA A 283 22.18 2.48 9.30
N GLU A 284 21.83 3.76 9.18
CA GLU A 284 22.82 4.84 9.15
C GLU A 284 23.71 4.81 10.39
N GLY A 285 25.03 4.94 10.18
CA GLY A 285 26.03 4.92 11.24
C GLY A 285 26.52 3.52 11.65
N GLU A 286 25.89 2.44 11.16
CA GLU A 286 26.40 1.07 11.39
C GLU A 286 27.56 0.73 10.45
N LEU A 287 28.61 0.11 10.99
CA LEU A 287 29.79 -0.29 10.25
C LEU A 287 29.85 -1.81 10.08
N PHE A 288 29.99 -2.23 8.83
CA PHE A 288 30.19 -3.63 8.43
C PHE A 288 31.36 -3.70 7.43
N GLY A 289 31.84 -4.91 7.11
CA GLY A 289 32.76 -5.09 5.99
C GLY A 289 32.10 -4.77 4.63
N PRO A 290 32.86 -4.82 3.52
CA PRO A 290 32.31 -4.62 2.18
C PRO A 290 31.08 -5.48 1.93
N SER A 291 30.00 -4.88 1.46
CA SER A 291 28.68 -5.49 1.48
C SER A 291 27.78 -5.02 0.35
N ALA A 292 26.66 -5.72 0.17
CA ALA A 292 25.65 -5.42 -0.84
C ALA A 292 24.90 -4.09 -0.62
N TRP A 293 25.08 -3.44 0.53
CA TRP A 293 24.47 -2.16 0.89
C TRP A 293 25.35 -0.95 0.59
N ASP A 294 26.61 -1.17 0.22
CA ASP A 294 27.53 -0.08 -0.05
C ASP A 294 27.11 0.67 -1.33
N ASP A 295 27.29 1.99 -1.32
CA ASP A 295 26.88 2.94 -2.37
C ASP A 295 25.38 2.95 -2.74
N GLN A 296 24.53 2.29 -1.95
CA GLN A 296 23.08 2.32 -2.13
C GLN A 296 22.47 3.57 -1.50
N PRO A 297 21.39 4.13 -2.09
CA PRO A 297 20.70 5.27 -1.50
C PRO A 297 20.15 4.96 -0.12
N ILE A 298 20.02 6.00 0.70
CA ILE A 298 19.42 5.91 2.02
C ILE A 298 17.90 6.00 1.88
N GLN A 299 17.22 4.98 2.37
CA GLN A 299 15.76 4.95 2.51
C GLN A 299 15.36 4.96 3.99
N ALA A 300 14.07 5.18 4.26
CA ALA A 300 13.50 5.12 5.59
C ALA A 300 12.62 3.88 5.76
N ALA A 301 12.63 3.30 6.96
CA ALA A 301 11.69 2.27 7.39
C ALA A 301 11.05 2.70 8.71
N THR A 302 9.74 2.53 8.85
CA THR A 302 9.03 2.84 10.11
C THR A 302 9.42 1.86 11.21
N VAL A 303 9.61 2.37 12.43
CA VAL A 303 10.03 1.56 13.60
C VAL A 303 9.12 1.73 14.81
N ALA A 304 8.28 2.76 14.83
CA ALA A 304 7.22 2.95 15.82
C ALA A 304 6.07 3.76 15.22
N VAL A 305 4.88 3.61 15.79
CA VAL A 305 3.67 4.32 15.39
C VAL A 305 2.84 4.72 16.62
N ASP A 306 2.25 5.91 16.60
CA ASP A 306 1.17 6.28 17.51
C ASP A 306 -0.16 5.78 16.95
N GLY A 307 -0.48 4.52 17.26
CA GLY A 307 -1.69 3.86 16.75
C GLY A 307 -2.99 4.54 17.17
N ALA A 308 -3.04 5.15 18.36
CA ALA A 308 -4.24 5.83 18.86
C ALA A 308 -4.51 7.13 18.07
N ARG A 309 -3.47 7.92 17.81
CA ARG A 309 -3.59 9.11 16.95
C ARG A 309 -3.92 8.72 15.50
N LEU A 310 -3.36 7.62 15.00
CA LEU A 310 -3.67 7.13 13.65
C LEU A 310 -5.15 6.77 13.52
N LEU A 311 -5.69 5.95 14.42
CA LEU A 311 -7.10 5.59 14.41
C LEU A 311 -8.02 6.82 14.59
N THR A 312 -7.60 7.78 15.41
CA THR A 312 -8.32 9.05 15.55
C THR A 312 -8.33 9.85 14.24
N LEU A 313 -7.19 9.97 13.57
CA LEU A 313 -7.07 10.63 12.27
C LEU A 313 -7.98 9.96 11.24
N TYR A 314 -7.93 8.63 11.16
CA TYR A 314 -8.76 7.86 10.24
C TYR A 314 -10.25 8.11 10.51
N ALA A 315 -10.71 7.92 11.75
CA ALA A 315 -12.12 8.10 12.10
C ALA A 315 -12.64 9.51 11.86
N GLN A 316 -11.87 10.54 12.22
CA GLN A 316 -12.24 11.94 11.98
C GLN A 316 -12.33 12.26 10.49
N THR A 317 -11.40 11.74 9.69
CA THR A 317 -11.38 11.95 8.24
C THR A 317 -12.58 11.28 7.57
N MET A 318 -12.84 10.02 7.92
CA MET A 318 -13.99 9.29 7.39
C MET A 318 -15.31 9.94 7.78
N ALA A 319 -15.46 10.37 9.04
CA ALA A 319 -16.65 11.08 9.50
C ALA A 319 -16.83 12.45 8.83
N ALA A 320 -15.76 13.17 8.47
CA ALA A 320 -15.88 14.46 7.80
C ALA A 320 -16.47 14.36 6.38
N LYS A 321 -16.22 13.25 5.66
CA LYS A 321 -16.72 12.99 4.31
C LYS A 321 -18.01 12.17 4.29
N TYR A 322 -18.09 11.16 5.16
CA TYR A 322 -19.11 10.11 5.16
C TYR A 322 -19.86 9.99 6.51
N GLY A 323 -19.70 10.92 7.44
CA GLY A 323 -20.44 10.95 8.70
C GLY A 323 -21.83 11.58 8.60
#